data_AF-A0A257AS61-F1
#
_entry.id   AF-A0A257AS61-F1
#
_cell.length_a   1.000
_cell.length_b   1.000
_cell.length_c   1.000
_cell.angle_alpha   90.00
_cell.angle_beta   90.00
_cell.angle_gamma   90.00
#
_symmetry.space_group_name_H-M   'P 1'
#
loop_
_entity.id
_entity.type
_entity.pdbx_description
1 polymer ?
#
loop_
_entity_poly.entity_id
_entity_poly.type
_entity_poly.pdbx_seq_one_letter_code
_entity_poly.pdbx_strand_id
1 'polypeptide(L)'
;MLSAPVPPGYDEPLGFTYTIPDWGATGFGNLFFVQLLDEESGGEVLALDAACWAYRPGGAGGEATQTAVEEEDIAKEIKEAIKKIK
;
A
#
# COMPACT_ATOMS: atom_id res chain seq x y z
N MET A 1 -13.83 12.12 7.27
CA MET A 1 -14.21 12.40 5.86
C MET A 1 -13.15 11.72 4.99
N LEU A 2 -13.52 10.84 4.07
CA LEU A 2 -12.58 9.97 3.33
C LEU A 2 -12.14 10.56 1.97
N SER A 3 -12.68 11.73 1.60
CA SER A 3 -12.33 12.49 0.40
C SER A 3 -12.53 13.98 0.65
N ALA A 4 -11.84 14.82 -0.13
CA ALA A 4 -12.01 16.26 -0.15
C ALA A 4 -11.79 16.78 -1.57
N PRO A 5 -12.56 17.78 -2.03
CA PRO A 5 -12.36 18.40 -3.34
C PRO A 5 -11.06 19.19 -3.35
N VAL A 6 -10.37 19.18 -4.49
CA VAL A 6 -9.12 19.91 -4.71
C VAL A 6 -9.37 20.95 -5.82
N PRO A 7 -8.98 22.23 -5.62
CA PRO A 7 -9.19 23.25 -6.65
C PRO A 7 -8.27 23.04 -7.86
N PRO A 8 -8.68 23.52 -9.06
CA PRO A 8 -7.82 23.50 -10.23
C PRO A 8 -6.48 24.21 -9.96
N GLY A 9 -5.37 23.59 -10.38
CA GLY A 9 -4.03 24.15 -10.24
C GLY A 9 -3.40 23.98 -8.86
N TYR A 10 -3.99 23.17 -7.97
CA TYR A 10 -3.40 22.82 -6.68
C TYR A 10 -2.06 22.08 -6.86
N ASP A 11 -1.01 22.59 -6.22
CA ASP A 11 0.37 22.07 -6.29
C ASP A 11 0.98 21.78 -4.91
N GLU A 12 0.19 21.91 -3.84
CA GLU A 12 0.64 21.70 -2.48
C GLU A 12 0.58 20.20 -2.08
N PRO A 13 1.52 19.69 -1.30
CA PRO A 13 1.46 18.31 -0.80
C PRO A 13 0.35 18.15 0.25
N LEU A 14 -0.43 17.08 0.16
CA LEU A 14 -1.39 16.67 1.20
C LEU A 14 -0.67 15.88 2.29
N GLY A 15 -0.54 16.48 3.49
CA GLY A 15 0.06 15.82 4.65
C GLY A 15 -0.95 15.03 5.47
N PHE A 16 -0.77 13.72 5.57
CA PHE A 16 -1.55 12.86 6.46
C PHE A 16 -0.69 12.43 7.66
N THR A 17 -1.16 12.68 8.88
CA THR A 17 -0.52 12.16 10.09
C THR A 17 -1.25 10.90 10.54
N TYR A 18 -0.51 9.80 10.64
CA TYR A 18 -1.04 8.53 11.14
C TYR A 18 -0.34 8.16 12.44
N THR A 19 -1.09 8.14 13.55
CA THR A 19 -0.56 7.65 14.84
C THR A 19 -0.67 6.14 14.85
N ILE A 20 0.45 5.45 15.05
CA ILE A 20 0.49 3.99 15.18
C ILE A 20 0.26 3.65 16.67
N PRO A 21 -0.91 3.14 17.08
CA PRO A 21 -1.11 2.63 18.43
C PRO A 21 -0.45 1.24 18.57
N ASP A 22 -0.46 0.68 19.77
CA ASP A 22 -0.14 -0.74 19.95
C ASP A 22 -1.24 -1.59 19.29
N TRP A 23 -0.88 -2.26 18.20
CA TRP A 23 -1.77 -3.15 17.44
C TRP A 23 -1.64 -4.63 17.87
N GLY A 24 -0.94 -4.89 18.97
CA GLY A 24 -0.70 -6.22 19.49
C GLY A 24 0.53 -6.89 18.89
N ALA A 25 0.67 -8.19 19.14
CA ALA A 25 1.88 -8.95 18.86
C ALA A 25 2.01 -9.48 17.42
N THR A 26 0.95 -9.40 16.61
CA THR A 26 0.96 -9.92 15.25
C THR A 26 1.38 -8.83 14.26
N GLY A 27 2.46 -9.07 13.52
CA GLY A 27 2.90 -8.17 12.45
C GLY A 27 1.98 -8.23 11.23
N PHE A 28 1.88 -7.12 10.50
CA PHE A 28 1.11 -7.03 9.25
C PHE A 28 1.64 -5.94 8.33
N GLY A 29 1.32 -6.04 7.04
CA GLY A 29 1.50 -4.97 6.06
C GLY A 29 0.30 -4.04 6.03
N ASN A 30 0.53 -2.76 5.83
CA ASN A 30 -0.51 -1.75 5.64
C ASN A 30 -0.30 -1.06 4.28
N LEU A 31 -1.42 -0.67 3.68
CA LEU A 31 -1.48 0.05 2.42
C LEU A 31 -2.38 1.27 2.63
N PHE A 32 -1.78 2.46 2.61
CA PHE A 32 -2.51 3.71 2.55
C PHE A 32 -2.55 4.18 1.10
N PHE A 33 -3.74 4.27 0.54
CA PHE A 33 -3.96 4.51 -0.88
C PHE A 33 -4.69 5.84 -1.09
N VAL A 34 -4.20 6.65 -2.01
CA VAL A 34 -4.81 7.93 -2.38
C VAL A 34 -5.01 7.98 -3.88
N GLN A 35 -6.17 8.48 -4.29
CA GLN A 35 -6.53 8.68 -5.69
C GLN A 35 -7.05 10.10 -5.87
N LEU A 36 -6.59 10.75 -6.94
CA LEU A 36 -7.20 11.96 -7.47
C LEU A 36 -8.22 11.55 -8.52
N LEU A 37 -9.47 11.96 -8.32
CA LEU A 37 -10.57 11.63 -9.21
C LEU A 37 -11.01 12.86 -9.99
N ASP A 38 -11.35 12.67 -11.25
CA ASP A 38 -12.13 13.62 -12.02
C ASP A 38 -13.62 13.41 -11.76
N GLU A 39 -14.24 14.30 -10.97
CA GLU A 39 -15.67 14.24 -10.71
C GLU A 39 -16.51 14.53 -11.97
N GLU A 40 -16.01 15.36 -12.90
CA GLU A 40 -16.75 15.72 -14.12
C GLU A 40 -16.83 14.54 -15.10
N SER A 41 -15.80 13.71 -15.16
CA SER A 41 -15.76 12.48 -15.97
C SER A 41 -16.35 11.26 -15.26
N GLY A 42 -17.09 11.45 -14.16
CA GLY A 42 -17.79 10.38 -13.45
C GLY A 42 -16.88 9.54 -12.52
N GLY A 43 -15.81 10.13 -12.01
CA GLY A 43 -14.89 9.50 -11.06
C GLY A 43 -13.72 8.76 -11.71
N GLU A 44 -13.28 9.20 -12.88
CA GLU A 44 -12.07 8.66 -13.51
C GLU A 44 -10.83 8.95 -12.65
N VAL A 45 -9.91 7.99 -12.54
CA VAL A 45 -8.67 8.17 -11.76
C VAL A 45 -7.66 8.96 -12.59
N LEU A 46 -7.40 10.20 -12.18
CA LEU A 46 -6.40 11.08 -12.80
C LEU A 46 -4.98 10.80 -12.31
N ALA A 47 -4.83 10.48 -11.03
CA ALA A 47 -3.55 10.19 -10.41
C ALA A 47 -3.73 9.24 -9.22
N LEU A 48 -2.66 8.50 -8.92
CA LEU A 48 -2.61 7.49 -7.88
C LEU A 48 -1.32 7.61 -7.08
N ASP A 49 -1.42 7.44 -5.77
CA ASP A 49 -0.24 7.20 -4.93
C ASP A 49 -0.55 6.21 -3.79
N ALA A 50 0.48 5.55 -3.29
CA ALA A 50 0.37 4.60 -2.21
C ALA A 50 1.57 4.66 -1.26
N ALA A 51 1.29 4.73 0.03
CA ALA A 51 2.26 4.50 1.08
C ALA A 51 2.09 3.09 1.65
N CYS A 52 3.14 2.28 1.55
CA CYS A 52 3.18 0.92 2.08
C CYS A 52 4.12 0.86 3.29
N TRP A 53 3.67 0.29 4.40
CA TRP A 53 4.52 0.07 5.56
C TRP A 53 4.20 -1.25 6.25
N ALA A 54 5.16 -1.77 7.03
CA ALA A 54 4.96 -2.97 7.83
C ALA A 54 4.96 -2.62 9.31
N TYR A 55 3.95 -3.09 10.04
CA TYR A 55 3.96 -3.10 11.49
C TYR A 55 4.72 -4.32 12.00
N ARG A 56 5.77 -4.09 12.80
CA ARG A 56 6.59 -5.12 13.43
C ARG A 56 6.68 -4.84 14.93
N PRO A 57 5.86 -5.50 15.77
CA PRO A 57 5.91 -5.29 17.20
C PRO A 57 7.24 -5.79 17.78
N GLY A 58 7.91 -4.95 18.57
CA GLY A 58 9.16 -5.29 19.24
C GLY A 58 8.90 -5.89 20.62
N GLY A 59 8.56 -7.19 20.72
CA GLY A 59 8.41 -7.84 22.02
C GLY A 59 7.91 -9.28 21.99
N ALA A 60 8.85 -10.21 22.22
CA ALA A 60 8.69 -11.59 22.71
C ALA A 60 7.52 -12.44 22.18
N GLY A 61 7.70 -13.09 21.02
CA GLY A 61 6.87 -14.26 20.67
C GLY A 61 6.61 -14.47 19.19
N GLY A 62 6.88 -13.48 18.34
CA GLY A 62 6.99 -13.69 16.90
C GLY A 62 8.46 -13.61 16.55
N GLU A 63 9.09 -14.74 16.25
CA GLU A 63 10.12 -14.69 15.22
C GLU A 63 9.48 -13.90 14.08
N ALA A 64 10.07 -12.77 13.71
CA ALA A 64 9.93 -12.36 12.35
C ALA A 64 10.52 -13.55 11.56
N THR A 65 9.67 -14.49 11.17
CA THR A 65 9.87 -15.10 9.88
C THR A 65 9.84 -13.89 8.94
N GLN A 66 11.03 -13.34 8.70
CA GLN A 66 11.42 -13.13 7.34
C GLN A 66 11.04 -14.44 6.65
N THR A 67 9.81 -14.51 6.12
CA THR A 67 9.65 -15.22 4.87
C THR A 67 10.57 -14.42 3.97
N ALA A 68 11.85 -14.82 3.93
CA ALA A 68 12.71 -14.50 2.84
C ALA A 68 11.94 -15.07 1.65
N VAL A 69 11.17 -14.20 1.00
CA VAL A 69 10.78 -14.50 -0.37
C VAL A 69 12.11 -14.32 -1.09
N GLU A 70 12.86 -15.42 -1.17
CA GLU A 70 14.07 -15.47 -1.96
C GLU A 70 13.68 -14.96 -3.36
N GLU A 71 14.46 -14.05 -3.96
CA GLU A 71 14.13 -13.47 -5.27
C GLU A 71 13.84 -14.55 -6.35
N GLU A 72 14.38 -15.75 -6.14
CA GLU A 72 14.13 -16.96 -6.94
C GLU A 72 12.66 -17.43 -6.93
N ASP A 73 11.93 -17.28 -5.81
CA ASP A 73 10.52 -17.69 -5.72
C ASP A 73 9.60 -16.77 -6.52
N ILE A 74 9.85 -15.45 -6.48
CA ILE A 74 9.11 -14.46 -7.30
C ILE A 74 9.36 -14.73 -8.79
N ALA A 75 10.62 -14.93 -9.18
CA ALA A 75 10.97 -15.20 -10.58
C ALA A 75 10.34 -16.50 -11.11
N LYS A 76 10.21 -17.51 -10.26
CA LYS A 76 9.57 -18.79 -10.59
C LYS A 76 8.06 -18.64 -10.74
N GLU A 77 7.40 -17.91 -9.83
CA GLU A 77 5.96 -17.65 -9.91
C GLU A 77 5.58 -16.86 -11.16
N ILE A 78 6.37 -15.84 -11.53
CA ILE A 78 6.16 -15.06 -12.76
C ILE A 78 6.28 -15.96 -14.00
N LYS A 79 7.29 -16.84 -14.08
CA LYS A 79 7.44 -17.78 -15.20
C LYS A 79 6.25 -18.73 -15.32
N GLU A 80 5.74 -19.24 -14.20
CA GLU A 80 4.56 -20.13 -14.20
C GLU A 80 3.28 -19.39 -14.62
N ALA A 81 3.09 -18.14 -14.20
CA ALA A 81 1.96 -17.32 -14.63
C ALA A 81 1.98 -17.06 -16.15
N ILE A 82 3.15 -16.74 -16.72
CA ILE A 82 3.30 -16.48 -18.17
C ILE A 82 2.98 -17.73 -19.01
N LYS A 83 3.33 -18.93 -18.53
CA LYS A 83 3.00 -20.19 -19.25
C LYS A 83 1.50 -20.43 -19.36
N LYS A 84 0.71 -19.98 -18.39
CA LYS A 84 -0.75 -20.18 -18.36
C LYS A 84 -1.52 -19.21 -19.24
N ILE A 85 -0.85 -18.18 -19.77
CA ILE A 85 -1.44 -17.17 -20.65
C ILE A 85 -1.28 -17.55 -22.15
N LYS A 86 -0.53 -18.62 -22.45
CA LYS A 86 -0.48 -19.25 -23.78
C LYS A 86 -1.47 -20.39 -23.90
#